data_AF-A0A4Z2GXX4-F1
#
_entry.id   AF-A0A4Z2GXX4-F1
#
_cell.length_a   1.000
_cell.length_b   1.000
_cell.length_c   1.000
_cell.angle_alpha   90.00
_cell.angle_beta   90.00
_cell.angle_gamma   90.00
#
_symmetry.space_group_name_H-M   'P 1'
#
loop_
_entity.id
_entity.type
_entity.pdbx_description
1 polymer ?
#
loop_
_entity_poly.entity_id
_entity_poly.type
_entity_poly.pdbx_seq_one_letter_code
_entity_poly.pdbx_strand_id
1 'polypeptide(L)'
;MALGMERQETHQHLEKLKRENEEALQQLKEQKELLNQQFQHMKYSGEAKLSSDKQMLEERELLLQAQQRRCDGGRERLEWLVKALGTVRAGVEHLTDKLQHIALSEDPGAEVSPDSDEFVLELMTQCELRLRLLHGELQGKDFTATLKEMEEEEFCVRIEGKLPAHNTRVKLSEVQRLDLFNDEDDSEEDEADVISREALKRQSQLIIDSRSKKKPWKKKKGKF
;
A
#
# COMPACT_ATOMS: atom_id res chain seq x y z
N MET A 1 -33.37 -108.75 21.85
CA MET A 1 -32.01 -108.18 21.94
C MET A 1 -31.77 -107.02 20.98
N ALA A 2 -32.42 -106.94 19.81
CA ALA A 2 -32.22 -105.86 18.83
C ALA A 2 -32.58 -104.44 19.34
N LEU A 3 -33.68 -104.27 20.08
CA LEU A 3 -34.12 -102.97 20.61
C LEU A 3 -33.18 -102.34 21.66
N GLY A 4 -32.32 -103.14 22.29
CA GLY A 4 -31.34 -102.65 23.27
C GLY A 4 -30.10 -102.04 22.61
N MET A 5 -29.70 -102.55 21.43
CA MET A 5 -28.52 -102.10 20.70
C MET A 5 -28.74 -100.75 20.00
N GLU A 6 -29.91 -100.56 19.38
CA GLU A 6 -30.28 -99.29 18.72
C GLU A 6 -30.38 -98.12 19.71
N ARG A 7 -30.83 -98.39 20.95
CA ARG A 7 -30.84 -97.39 22.04
C ARG A 7 -29.43 -97.05 22.54
N GLN A 8 -28.50 -97.99 22.48
CA GLN A 8 -27.11 -97.79 22.89
C GLN A 8 -26.32 -97.00 21.83
N GLU A 9 -26.54 -97.27 20.55
CA GLU A 9 -25.94 -96.54 19.42
C GLU A 9 -26.42 -95.08 19.37
N THR A 10 -27.72 -94.84 19.57
CA THR A 10 -28.28 -93.48 19.67
C THR A 10 -27.71 -92.71 20.86
N HIS A 11 -27.52 -93.36 22.02
CA HIS A 11 -26.84 -92.75 23.17
C HIS A 11 -25.37 -92.40 22.88
N GLN A 12 -24.61 -93.30 22.24
CA GLN A 12 -23.21 -93.03 21.87
C GLN A 12 -23.09 -91.88 20.87
N HIS A 13 -24.03 -91.79 19.92
CA HIS A 13 -24.08 -90.69 18.97
C HIS A 13 -24.35 -89.34 19.65
N LEU A 14 -25.28 -89.28 20.61
CA LEU A 14 -25.56 -88.07 21.38
C LEU A 14 -24.36 -87.64 22.25
N GLU A 15 -23.66 -88.59 22.87
CA GLU A 15 -22.44 -88.30 23.65
C GLU A 15 -21.27 -87.83 22.77
N LYS A 16 -21.19 -88.31 21.52
CA LYS A 16 -20.23 -87.80 20.54
C LYS A 16 -20.59 -86.36 20.14
N LEU A 17 -21.85 -86.11 19.78
CA LEU A 17 -22.33 -84.79 19.38
C LEU A 17 -22.17 -83.77 20.52
N LYS A 18 -22.42 -84.19 21.77
CA LYS A 18 -22.21 -83.38 22.96
C LYS A 18 -20.75 -82.97 23.13
N ARG A 19 -19.81 -83.91 23.01
CA ARG A 19 -18.37 -83.61 23.05
C ARG A 19 -17.93 -82.66 21.94
N GLU A 20 -18.37 -82.91 20.71
CA GLU A 20 -18.06 -82.03 19.58
C GLU A 20 -18.61 -80.61 19.80
N ASN A 21 -19.80 -80.48 20.39
CA ASN A 21 -20.39 -79.19 20.73
C ASN A 21 -19.63 -78.49 21.87
N GLU A 22 -19.21 -79.24 22.89
CA GLU A 22 -18.37 -78.73 23.99
C GLU A 22 -17.01 -78.24 23.49
N GLU A 23 -16.36 -78.99 22.61
CA GLU A 23 -15.11 -78.61 21.95
C GLU A 23 -15.28 -77.34 21.10
N ALA A 24 -16.34 -77.29 20.27
CA ALA A 24 -16.66 -76.12 19.47
C ALA A 24 -16.96 -74.89 20.34
N LEU A 25 -17.71 -75.06 21.43
CA LEU A 25 -17.99 -74.00 22.41
C LEU A 25 -16.71 -73.49 23.07
N GLN A 26 -15.76 -74.38 23.38
CA GLN A 26 -14.49 -73.98 23.97
C GLN A 26 -13.63 -73.18 22.97
N GLN A 27 -13.52 -73.65 21.73
CA GLN A 27 -12.83 -72.91 20.67
C GLN A 27 -13.45 -71.53 20.42
N LEU A 28 -14.79 -71.43 20.39
CA LEU A 28 -15.50 -70.16 20.23
C LEU A 28 -15.25 -69.19 21.40
N LYS A 29 -15.14 -69.70 22.64
CA LYS A 29 -14.79 -68.88 23.81
C LYS A 29 -13.37 -68.34 23.71
N GLU A 30 -12.41 -69.18 23.35
CA GLU A 30 -11.01 -68.79 23.17
C GLU A 30 -10.86 -67.75 22.05
N GLN A 31 -11.54 -67.95 20.92
CA GLN A 31 -11.57 -66.98 19.81
C GLN A 31 -12.21 -65.65 20.23
N LYS A 32 -13.31 -65.69 20.99
CA LYS A 32 -13.95 -64.48 21.52
C LYS A 32 -13.02 -63.71 22.46
N GLU A 33 -12.29 -64.40 23.33
CA GLU A 33 -11.33 -63.76 24.24
C GLU A 33 -10.17 -63.13 23.46
N LEU A 34 -9.59 -63.86 22.50
CA LEU A 34 -8.53 -63.33 21.64
C LEU A 34 -9.00 -62.08 20.88
N LEU A 35 -10.19 -62.14 20.27
CA LEU A 35 -10.75 -61.02 19.51
C LEU A 35 -11.04 -59.82 20.42
N ASN A 36 -11.50 -60.07 21.64
CA ASN A 36 -11.72 -59.00 22.63
C ASN A 36 -10.40 -58.33 23.04
N GLN A 37 -9.32 -59.09 23.25
CA GLN A 37 -8.01 -58.53 23.54
C GLN A 37 -7.48 -57.68 22.39
N GLN A 38 -7.60 -58.15 21.14
CA GLN A 38 -7.23 -57.39 19.94
C GLN A 38 -8.04 -56.11 19.81
N PHE A 39 -9.34 -56.17 20.07
CA PHE A 39 -10.21 -55.00 20.05
C PHE A 39 -9.79 -53.95 21.09
N GLN A 40 -9.55 -54.35 22.34
CA GLN A 40 -9.10 -53.41 23.38
C GLN A 40 -7.75 -52.80 23.02
N HIS A 41 -6.79 -53.61 22.55
CA HIS A 41 -5.49 -53.10 22.10
C HIS A 41 -5.65 -52.06 20.98
N MET A 42 -6.45 -52.37 19.97
CA MET A 42 -6.70 -51.44 18.86
C MET A 42 -7.40 -50.17 19.33
N LYS A 43 -8.39 -50.28 20.21
CA LYS A 43 -9.13 -49.14 20.75
C LYS A 43 -8.19 -48.19 21.50
N TYR A 44 -7.46 -48.69 22.49
CA TYR A 44 -6.60 -47.84 23.31
C TYR A 44 -5.35 -47.36 22.57
N SER A 45 -4.74 -48.19 21.72
CA SER A 45 -3.61 -47.76 20.88
C SER A 45 -4.04 -46.70 19.86
N GLY A 46 -5.23 -46.85 19.27
CA GLY A 46 -5.79 -45.86 18.34
C GLY A 46 -6.13 -44.54 19.04
N GLU A 47 -6.80 -44.59 20.18
CA GLU A 47 -7.13 -43.40 20.98
C GLU A 47 -5.86 -42.65 21.43
N ALA A 48 -4.84 -43.36 21.90
CA ALA A 48 -3.56 -42.76 22.30
C ALA A 48 -2.83 -42.10 21.12
N LYS A 49 -2.77 -42.77 19.96
CA LYS A 49 -2.17 -42.18 18.74
C LYS A 49 -2.92 -40.94 18.28
N LEU A 50 -4.24 -41.01 18.19
CA LEU A 50 -5.07 -39.86 17.79
C LEU A 50 -4.90 -38.67 18.74
N SER A 51 -4.82 -38.91 20.06
CA SER A 51 -4.56 -37.86 21.03
C SER A 51 -3.19 -37.23 20.84
N SER A 52 -2.15 -38.04 20.66
CA SER A 52 -0.78 -37.56 20.41
C SER A 52 -0.69 -36.78 19.10
N ASP A 53 -1.33 -37.26 18.03
CA ASP A 53 -1.30 -36.62 16.73
C ASP A 53 -2.02 -35.27 16.76
N LYS A 54 -3.15 -35.17 17.47
CA LYS A 54 -3.84 -33.88 17.70
C LYS A 54 -2.96 -32.87 18.42
N GLN A 55 -2.33 -33.29 19.52
CA GLN A 55 -1.44 -32.41 20.26
C GLN A 55 -0.26 -31.93 19.39
N MET A 56 0.36 -32.85 18.62
CA MET A 56 1.43 -32.48 17.70
C MET A 56 0.94 -31.47 16.65
N LEU A 57 -0.27 -31.67 16.11
CA LEU A 57 -0.84 -30.78 15.10
C LEU A 57 -1.08 -29.38 15.69
N GLU A 58 -1.67 -29.28 16.88
CA GLU A 58 -1.87 -28.01 17.60
C GLU A 58 -0.53 -27.29 17.86
N GLU A 59 0.50 -28.01 18.30
CA GLU A 59 1.84 -27.44 18.50
C GLU A 59 2.43 -26.89 17.19
N ARG A 60 2.24 -27.60 16.07
CA ARG A 60 2.72 -27.16 14.76
C ARG A 60 1.94 -25.96 14.24
N GLU A 61 0.63 -25.90 14.47
CA GLU A 61 -0.20 -24.74 14.12
C GLU A 61 0.22 -23.50 14.91
N LEU A 62 0.48 -23.64 16.21
CA LEU A 62 0.97 -22.53 17.04
C LEU A 62 2.34 -22.04 16.56
N LEU A 63 3.26 -22.95 16.24
CA LEU A 63 4.56 -22.60 15.70
C LEU A 63 4.42 -21.89 14.35
N LEU A 64 3.59 -22.41 13.45
CA LEU A 64 3.33 -21.80 12.14
C LEU A 64 2.77 -20.39 12.30
N GLN A 65 1.80 -20.20 13.20
CA GLN A 65 1.21 -18.89 13.47
C GLN A 65 2.24 -17.90 14.03
N ALA A 66 3.10 -18.34 14.95
CA ALA A 66 4.17 -17.51 15.48
C ALA A 66 5.18 -17.10 14.39
N GLN A 67 5.54 -18.04 13.50
CA GLN A 67 6.41 -17.75 12.36
C GLN A 67 5.76 -16.77 11.38
N GLN A 68 4.48 -16.96 11.07
CA GLN A 68 3.73 -16.07 10.19
C GLN A 68 3.73 -14.63 10.73
N ARG A 69 3.39 -14.45 12.02
CA ARG A 69 3.42 -13.12 12.67
C ARG A 69 4.80 -12.48 12.62
N ARG A 70 5.87 -13.27 12.77
CA ARG A 70 7.25 -12.77 12.67
C ARG A 70 7.58 -12.31 11.25
N CYS A 71 7.17 -13.07 10.24
CA CYS A 71 7.32 -12.70 8.84
C CYS A 71 6.52 -11.44 8.50
N ASP A 72 5.29 -11.32 8.99
CA ASP A 72 4.43 -10.16 8.75
C ASP A 72 5.04 -8.90 9.39
N GLY A 73 5.49 -8.96 10.64
CA GLY A 73 6.19 -7.84 11.28
C GLY A 73 7.49 -7.46 10.58
N GLY A 74 8.22 -8.44 10.03
CA GLY A 74 9.40 -8.17 9.18
C GLY A 74 9.04 -7.45 7.88
N ARG A 75 7.93 -7.85 7.24
CA ARG A 75 7.43 -7.24 6.01
C ARG A 75 6.98 -5.80 6.23
N GLU A 76 6.22 -5.53 7.29
CA GLU A 76 5.78 -4.19 7.67
C GLU A 76 6.98 -3.26 7.93
N ARG A 77 7.99 -3.76 8.64
CA ARG A 77 9.22 -2.99 8.90
C ARG A 77 9.98 -2.68 7.61
N LEU A 78 10.08 -3.64 6.69
CA LEU A 78 10.70 -3.42 5.39
C LEU A 78 9.92 -2.38 4.57
N GLU A 79 8.60 -2.49 4.51
CA GLU A 79 7.75 -1.53 3.80
C GLU A 79 7.92 -0.11 4.36
N TRP A 80 7.97 0.02 5.69
CA TRP A 80 8.24 1.30 6.34
C TRP A 80 9.62 1.86 5.97
N LEU A 81 10.67 1.02 6.00
CA LEU A 81 12.03 1.42 5.62
C LEU A 81 12.10 1.89 4.16
N VAL A 82 11.46 1.18 3.23
CA VAL A 82 11.42 1.55 1.82
C VAL A 82 10.74 2.91 1.63
N LYS A 83 9.61 3.16 2.30
CA LYS A 83 8.94 4.47 2.24
C LYS A 83 9.80 5.60 2.82
N ALA A 84 10.44 5.34 3.97
CA ALA A 84 11.32 6.32 4.63
C ALA A 84 12.52 6.66 3.75
N LEU A 85 13.22 5.65 3.20
CA LEU A 85 14.35 5.85 2.32
C LEU A 85 13.96 6.51 0.99
N GLY A 86 12.80 6.16 0.42
CA GLY A 86 12.27 6.86 -0.76
C GLY A 86 12.00 8.34 -0.49
N THR A 87 11.49 8.68 0.70
CA THR A 87 11.29 10.08 1.12
C THR A 87 12.62 10.81 1.29
N VAL A 88 13.63 10.15 1.87
CA VAL A 88 14.99 10.71 2.00
C VAL A 88 15.60 10.95 0.63
N ARG A 89 15.52 9.98 -0.29
CA ARG A 89 16.01 10.11 -1.68
C ARG A 89 15.39 11.32 -2.37
N ALA A 90 14.07 11.44 -2.36
CA ALA A 90 13.38 12.58 -2.95
C ALA A 90 13.80 13.91 -2.28
N GLY A 91 13.96 13.91 -0.95
CA GLY A 91 14.43 15.09 -0.20
C GLY A 91 15.84 15.52 -0.60
N VAL A 92 16.76 14.56 -0.82
CA VAL A 92 18.12 14.82 -1.30
C VAL A 92 18.09 15.38 -2.73
N GLU A 93 17.33 14.78 -3.64
CA GLU A 93 17.18 15.27 -5.02
C GLU A 93 16.65 16.71 -5.05
N HIS A 94 15.60 17.00 -4.27
CA HIS A 94 15.07 18.36 -4.14
C HIS A 94 16.08 19.35 -3.56
N LEU A 95 16.91 18.91 -2.61
CA LEU A 95 17.98 19.73 -2.06
C LEU A 95 19.07 20.01 -3.11
N THR A 96 19.45 19.00 -3.90
CA THR A 96 20.39 19.14 -5.01
C THR A 96 19.88 20.16 -6.02
N ASP A 97 18.62 20.05 -6.44
CA ASP A 97 17.98 20.99 -7.37
C ASP A 97 18.00 22.43 -6.84
N LYS A 98 17.73 22.61 -5.54
CA LYS A 98 17.79 23.93 -4.90
C LYS A 98 19.20 24.49 -4.88
N LEU A 99 20.23 23.66 -4.69
CA LEU A 99 21.61 24.09 -4.57
C LEU A 99 22.35 24.15 -5.91
N GLN A 100 21.72 23.77 -7.03
CA GLN A 100 22.37 23.66 -8.35
C GLN A 100 23.10 24.94 -8.83
N HIS A 101 22.71 26.11 -8.33
CA HIS A 101 23.28 27.40 -8.71
C HIS A 101 24.61 27.71 -8.01
N ILE A 102 24.99 26.93 -7.01
CA ILE A 102 26.26 27.06 -6.30
C ILE A 102 27.30 26.21 -7.03
N ALA A 103 28.21 26.88 -7.72
CA ALA A 103 29.27 26.22 -8.48
C ALA A 103 30.26 25.52 -7.53
N LEU A 104 30.50 24.23 -7.76
CA LEU A 104 31.58 23.48 -7.12
C LEU A 104 32.82 23.54 -8.02
N SER A 105 34.01 23.71 -7.43
CA SER A 105 35.27 23.74 -8.19
C SER A 105 35.68 22.38 -8.75
N GLU A 106 35.20 21.29 -8.15
CA GLU A 106 35.37 19.93 -8.64
C GLU A 106 33.97 19.38 -8.85
N ASP A 107 33.62 19.11 -10.11
CA ASP A 107 32.47 18.27 -10.44
C ASP A 107 32.95 16.83 -10.29
N PRO A 108 32.59 16.10 -9.22
CA PRO A 108 32.87 14.69 -9.14
C PRO A 108 31.93 14.05 -10.16
N GLY A 109 32.41 13.91 -11.39
CA GLY A 109 31.66 13.33 -12.48
C GLY A 109 31.04 12.02 -12.02
N ALA A 110 29.71 11.97 -11.99
CA ALA A 110 28.96 10.82 -11.52
C ALA A 110 29.21 9.63 -12.46
N GLU A 111 30.21 8.80 -12.15
CA GLU A 111 30.37 7.47 -12.74
C GLU A 111 29.31 6.47 -12.19
N VAL A 112 28.54 6.91 -11.20
CA VAL A 112 27.54 6.10 -10.51
C VAL A 112 26.18 6.21 -11.23
N SER A 113 25.56 5.06 -11.48
CA SER A 113 24.24 4.98 -12.11
C SER A 113 23.18 5.73 -11.30
N PRO A 114 22.30 6.55 -11.92
CA PRO A 114 21.29 7.35 -11.22
C PRO A 114 20.24 6.52 -10.45
N ASP A 115 20.12 5.24 -10.79
CA ASP A 115 19.20 4.30 -10.13
C ASP A 115 19.83 3.57 -8.93
N SER A 116 21.12 3.75 -8.65
CA SER A 116 21.77 3.12 -7.50
C SER A 116 21.61 3.93 -6.22
N ASP A 117 21.63 3.25 -5.07
CA ASP A 117 21.63 3.92 -3.76
C ASP A 117 22.91 4.74 -3.54
N GLU A 118 24.01 4.35 -4.17
CA GLU A 118 25.29 5.07 -4.12
C GLU A 118 25.19 6.48 -4.74
N PHE A 119 24.34 6.66 -5.76
CA PHE A 119 24.08 7.97 -6.36
C PHE A 119 23.49 8.95 -5.35
N VAL A 120 22.61 8.49 -4.47
CA VAL A 120 22.01 9.34 -3.42
C VAL A 120 23.07 9.80 -2.42
N LEU A 121 24.03 8.94 -2.07
CA LEU A 121 25.14 9.28 -1.18
C LEU A 121 26.06 10.33 -1.80
N GLU A 122 26.32 10.21 -3.11
CA GLU A 122 27.09 11.20 -3.86
C GLU A 122 26.37 12.55 -3.88
N LEU A 123 25.06 12.55 -4.19
CA LEU A 123 24.24 13.77 -4.11
C LEU A 123 24.25 14.40 -2.72
N MET A 124 24.18 13.61 -1.65
CA MET A 124 24.29 14.11 -0.28
C MET A 124 25.63 14.78 -0.03
N THR A 125 26.73 14.19 -0.52
CA THR A 125 28.08 14.74 -0.37
C THR A 125 28.23 16.07 -1.12
N GLN A 126 27.71 16.14 -2.34
CA GLN A 126 27.67 17.39 -3.12
C GLN A 126 26.82 18.47 -2.44
N CYS A 127 25.65 18.10 -1.92
CA CYS A 127 24.81 19.00 -1.13
C CYS A 127 25.54 19.54 0.10
N GLU A 128 26.28 18.69 0.82
CA GLU A 128 27.05 19.10 1.98
C GLU A 128 28.15 20.11 1.60
N LEU A 129 28.90 19.86 0.53
CA LEU A 129 29.92 20.78 0.02
C LEU A 129 29.32 22.14 -0.35
N ARG A 130 28.22 22.15 -1.12
CA ARG A 130 27.52 23.38 -1.50
C ARG A 130 26.98 24.14 -0.29
N LEU A 131 26.42 23.44 0.69
CA LEU A 131 25.93 24.06 1.93
C LEU A 131 27.06 24.66 2.78
N ARG A 132 28.22 24.02 2.84
CA ARG A 132 29.39 24.58 3.54
C ARG A 132 29.90 25.85 2.85
N LEU A 133 29.96 25.87 1.52
CA LEU A 133 30.30 27.06 0.74
C LEU A 133 29.30 28.20 1.01
N LEU A 134 28.00 27.89 0.88
CA LEU A 134 26.93 28.85 1.17
C LEU A 134 27.03 29.40 2.60
N HIS A 135 27.27 28.53 3.57
CA HIS A 135 27.43 28.94 4.96
C HIS A 135 28.60 29.92 5.14
N GLY A 136 29.75 29.64 4.50
CA GLY A 136 30.90 30.54 4.50
C GLY A 136 30.59 31.89 3.85
N GLU A 137 29.91 31.90 2.70
CA GLU A 137 29.50 33.14 2.02
C GLU A 137 28.50 33.96 2.83
N LEU A 138 27.66 33.31 3.62
CA LEU A 138 26.66 33.95 4.45
C LEU A 138 27.22 34.39 5.82
N GLN A 139 28.35 33.85 6.23
CA GLN A 139 28.96 34.17 7.52
C GLN A 139 29.32 35.66 7.59
N GLY A 140 28.78 36.35 8.60
CA GLY A 140 29.03 37.77 8.83
C GLY A 140 28.19 38.73 7.99
N LYS A 141 27.27 38.24 7.13
CA LYS A 141 26.28 39.08 6.46
C LYS A 141 25.07 39.33 7.38
N ASP A 142 24.62 40.58 7.46
CA ASP A 142 23.36 40.90 8.12
C ASP A 142 22.19 40.63 7.16
N PHE A 143 21.55 39.49 7.36
CA PHE A 143 20.36 39.11 6.59
C PHE A 143 19.22 40.11 6.74
N THR A 144 19.10 40.76 7.89
CA THR A 144 18.02 41.71 8.16
C THR A 144 18.20 42.96 7.31
N ALA A 145 19.43 43.47 7.23
CA ALA A 145 19.77 44.57 6.34
C ALA A 145 19.63 44.18 4.86
N THR A 146 20.08 42.98 4.50
CA THR A 146 19.98 42.47 3.11
C THR A 146 18.51 42.31 2.68
N LEU A 147 17.65 41.79 3.56
CA LEU A 147 16.22 41.66 3.29
C LEU A 147 15.54 43.03 3.13
N LYS A 148 15.93 44.03 3.95
CA LYS A 148 15.44 45.41 3.80
C LYS A 148 15.87 46.03 2.48
N GLU A 149 17.13 45.83 2.06
CA GLU A 149 17.61 46.28 0.74
C GLU A 149 16.78 45.66 -0.40
N MET A 150 16.36 44.40 -0.25
CA MET A 150 15.51 43.75 -1.25
C MET A 150 14.08 44.32 -1.33
N GLU A 151 13.60 45.00 -0.29
CA GLU A 151 12.30 45.68 -0.28
C GLU A 151 12.36 47.07 -0.95
N GLU A 152 13.57 47.63 -1.11
CA GLU A 152 13.77 48.93 -1.75
C GLU A 152 13.46 48.87 -3.25
N GLU A 153 12.77 49.90 -3.77
CA GLU A 153 12.38 49.97 -5.18
C GLU A 153 13.58 49.95 -6.12
N GLU A 154 14.72 50.50 -5.70
CA GLU A 154 15.96 50.50 -6.48
C GLU A 154 16.48 49.08 -6.75
N PHE A 155 16.28 48.15 -5.80
CA PHE A 155 16.63 46.75 -5.98
C PHE A 155 15.70 46.08 -7.00
N CYS A 156 14.39 46.31 -6.87
CA CYS A 156 13.38 45.79 -7.80
C CYS A 156 13.66 46.22 -9.25
N VAL A 157 13.90 47.52 -9.48
CA VAL A 157 14.23 48.06 -10.81
C VAL A 157 15.52 47.44 -11.37
N ARG A 158 16.53 47.25 -10.51
CA ARG A 158 17.82 46.65 -10.89
C ARG A 158 17.68 45.18 -11.28
N ILE A 159 16.76 44.44 -10.65
CA ILE A 159 16.44 43.06 -11.01
C ILE A 159 15.58 43.01 -12.28
N GLU A 160 14.61 43.92 -12.44
CA GLU A 160 13.80 44.00 -13.64
C GLU A 160 14.61 44.21 -14.91
N GLY A 161 15.67 45.04 -14.84
CA GLY A 161 16.60 45.24 -15.94
C GLY A 161 17.44 44.01 -16.33
N LYS A 162 17.51 42.99 -15.46
CA LYS A 162 18.25 41.73 -15.71
C LYS A 162 17.34 40.60 -16.19
N LEU A 163 16.04 40.84 -16.37
CA LEU A 163 15.12 39.82 -16.83
C LEU A 163 15.35 39.51 -18.33
N PRO A 164 15.19 38.24 -18.77
CA PRO A 164 15.30 37.89 -20.18
C PRO A 164 14.30 38.66 -21.06
N ALA A 165 14.70 38.95 -22.30
CA ALA A 165 13.90 39.76 -23.24
C ALA A 165 12.49 39.21 -23.53
N HIS A 166 12.26 37.91 -23.31
CA HIS A 166 10.97 37.23 -23.51
C HIS A 166 10.30 36.86 -22.19
N ASN A 167 10.48 37.64 -21.13
CA ASN A 167 9.84 37.38 -19.85
C ASN A 167 8.30 37.48 -19.96
N THR A 168 7.62 36.37 -19.65
CA THR A 168 6.15 36.24 -19.67
C THR A 168 5.52 36.47 -18.29
N ARG A 169 6.26 36.98 -17.30
CA ARG A 169 5.69 37.29 -15.97
C ARG A 169 4.53 38.28 -16.13
N VAL A 170 3.40 37.91 -15.53
CA VAL A 170 2.24 38.78 -15.40
C VAL A 170 2.66 39.96 -14.52
N LYS A 171 2.66 41.17 -15.07
CA LYS A 171 2.76 42.39 -14.27
C LYS A 171 1.49 42.47 -13.44
N LEU A 172 1.62 42.20 -12.14
CA LEU A 172 0.54 42.50 -11.21
C LEU A 172 0.46 44.02 -11.15
N SER A 173 -0.66 44.59 -11.59
CA SER A 173 -0.93 46.02 -11.45
C SER A 173 -0.78 46.39 -9.98
N GLU A 174 -0.19 47.55 -9.68
CA GLU A 174 0.06 48.13 -8.35
C GLU A 174 -1.23 48.46 -7.57
N VAL A 175 -2.27 47.65 -7.73
CA VAL A 175 -3.52 47.79 -7.00
C VAL A 175 -3.26 47.34 -5.56
N GLN A 176 -3.17 48.35 -4.69
CA GLN A 176 -3.23 48.32 -3.22
C GLN A 176 -1.88 48.22 -2.47
N ARG A 177 -1.05 49.26 -2.62
CA ARG A 177 -0.40 49.90 -1.45
C ARG A 177 -1.12 51.20 -1.05
N LEU A 178 -2.41 51.32 -1.35
CA LEU A 178 -3.21 52.41 -0.81
C LEU A 178 -3.63 52.02 0.61
N ASP A 179 -3.12 52.76 1.59
CA ASP A 179 -3.50 52.70 2.99
C ASP A 179 -5.01 52.50 3.15
N LEU A 180 -5.42 51.34 3.67
CA LEU A 180 -6.81 51.00 4.03
C LEU A 180 -7.36 51.86 5.20
N PHE A 181 -6.73 52.98 5.53
CA PHE A 181 -7.05 53.81 6.70
C PHE A 181 -7.37 55.28 6.38
N ASN A 182 -7.54 55.66 5.12
CA ASN A 182 -8.07 56.98 4.80
C ASN A 182 -9.51 56.87 4.27
N ASP A 183 -10.45 57.04 5.19
CA ASP A 183 -11.85 57.37 4.92
C ASP A 183 -11.93 58.61 4.04
N GLU A 184 -12.56 58.51 2.86
CA GLU A 184 -13.60 59.42 2.35
C GLU A 184 -13.87 59.13 0.87
N ASP A 185 -15.08 58.63 0.64
CA ASP A 185 -15.96 58.77 -0.52
C ASP A 185 -15.45 59.70 -1.65
N ASP A 186 -14.87 59.12 -2.70
CA ASP A 186 -15.01 59.53 -4.12
C ASP A 186 -14.01 58.76 -4.99
N SER A 187 -14.47 57.75 -5.72
CA SER A 187 -13.76 57.33 -6.94
C SER A 187 -14.75 56.85 -7.98
N GLU A 188 -14.97 57.76 -8.93
CA GLU A 188 -15.72 57.60 -10.16
C GLU A 188 -15.23 56.43 -11.01
N GLU A 189 -16.21 55.75 -11.61
CA GLU A 189 -16.19 54.99 -12.85
C GLU A 189 -14.84 54.84 -13.58
N ASP A 190 -14.19 53.69 -13.40
CA ASP A 190 -13.60 52.96 -14.53
C ASP A 190 -13.49 51.46 -14.20
N GLU A 191 -14.65 50.79 -14.02
CA GLU A 191 -14.69 49.33 -14.14
C GLU A 191 -14.42 48.97 -15.61
N ALA A 192 -13.13 48.84 -15.94
CA ALA A 192 -12.70 48.13 -17.12
C ALA A 192 -13.48 46.81 -17.20
N ASP A 193 -14.19 46.65 -18.32
CA ASP A 193 -15.20 45.64 -18.66
C ASP A 193 -14.71 44.18 -18.48
N VAL A 194 -14.48 43.76 -17.23
CA VAL A 194 -14.16 42.38 -16.89
C VAL A 194 -15.48 41.62 -16.84
N ILE A 195 -15.79 40.98 -17.97
CA ILE A 195 -16.96 40.11 -18.11
C ILE A 195 -16.97 39.11 -16.95
N SER A 196 -17.94 39.29 -16.05
CA SER A 196 -18.10 38.40 -14.89
C SER A 196 -18.15 36.94 -15.33
N ARG A 197 -17.56 36.05 -14.54
CA ARG A 197 -17.58 34.59 -14.75
C ARG A 197 -19.00 34.07 -15.02
N GLU A 198 -20.01 34.70 -14.43
CA GLU A 198 -21.41 34.35 -14.68
C GLU A 198 -21.90 34.79 -16.07
N ALA A 199 -21.52 35.97 -16.53
CA ALA A 199 -21.84 36.46 -17.87
C ALA A 199 -21.20 35.58 -18.94
N LEU A 200 -19.93 35.19 -18.76
CA LEU A 200 -19.22 34.27 -19.66
C LEU A 200 -19.88 32.88 -19.70
N LYS A 201 -20.33 32.37 -18.55
CA LYS A 201 -21.09 31.11 -18.45
C LYS A 201 -22.44 31.20 -19.15
N ARG A 202 -23.20 32.28 -18.95
CA ARG A 202 -24.49 32.51 -19.61
C ARG A 202 -24.32 32.57 -21.13
N GLN A 203 -23.32 33.29 -21.62
CA GLN A 203 -23.03 33.40 -23.05
C GLN A 203 -22.64 32.05 -23.65
N SER A 204 -21.81 31.26 -22.97
CA SER A 204 -21.47 29.90 -23.41
C SER A 204 -22.67 28.97 -23.46
N GLN A 205 -23.57 29.04 -22.46
CA GLN A 205 -24.78 28.22 -22.45
C GLN A 205 -25.73 28.57 -23.61
N LEU A 206 -25.90 29.86 -23.91
CA LEU A 206 -26.69 30.31 -25.06
C LEU A 206 -26.15 29.78 -26.40
N ILE A 207 -24.82 29.72 -26.56
CA ILE A 207 -24.20 29.16 -27.76
C ILE A 207 -24.50 27.65 -27.87
N ILE A 208 -24.38 26.91 -26.77
CA ILE A 208 -24.69 25.47 -26.73
C ILE A 208 -26.16 25.23 -27.07
N ASP A 209 -27.07 25.99 -26.47
CA ASP A 209 -28.52 25.87 -26.67
C ASP A 209 -28.94 26.25 -28.09
N SER A 210 -28.24 27.20 -28.71
CA SER A 210 -28.49 27.59 -30.12
C SER A 210 -28.11 26.48 -31.10
N ARG A 211 -27.07 25.69 -30.79
CA ARG A 211 -26.57 24.61 -31.66
C ARG A 211 -27.22 23.25 -31.37
N SER A 212 -27.82 23.06 -30.21
CA SER A 212 -28.43 21.78 -29.80
C SER A 212 -29.87 21.58 -30.33
N LYS A 213 -30.52 22.61 -30.91
CA LYS A 213 -31.84 22.49 -31.54
C LYS A 213 -31.77 21.68 -32.84
N LYS A 214 -31.92 20.36 -32.73
CA LYS A 214 -32.10 19.43 -33.86
C LYS A 214 -33.35 19.84 -34.68
N LYS A 215 -33.18 20.07 -35.99
CA LYS A 215 -34.28 20.37 -36.93
C LYS A 215 -35.34 19.24 -36.90
N PRO A 216 -36.65 19.54 -36.78
CA PRO A 216 -37.68 18.51 -36.86
C PRO A 216 -37.79 17.96 -38.28
N TRP A 217 -37.62 16.64 -38.42
CA TRP A 217 -37.73 15.88 -39.66
C TRP A 217 -39.17 16.01 -40.21
N LYS A 218 -39.34 16.70 -41.34
CA LYS A 218 -40.66 16.77 -42.01
C LYS A 218 -41.01 15.40 -42.60
N LYS A 219 -42.01 14.72 -42.02
CA LYS A 219 -42.61 13.51 -42.60
C LYS A 219 -43.30 13.88 -43.93
N LYS A 220 -42.83 13.34 -45.06
CA LYS A 220 -43.55 13.41 -46.34
C LYS A 220 -44.86 12.63 -46.21
N LYS A 221 -46.00 13.32 -46.37
CA LYS A 221 -47.31 12.68 -46.60
C LYS A 221 -47.33 12.18 -48.04
N GLY A 222 -47.39 10.87 -48.24
CA GLY A 222 -47.73 10.27 -49.54
C GLY A 222 -49.21 10.46 -49.83
N LYS A 223 -49.53 10.87 -51.06
CA LYS A 223 -50.84 10.72 -51.70
C LYS A 223 -50.58 10.24 -53.13
N PHE A 224 -51.24 9.13 -53.45
CA PHE A 224 -51.67 8.61 -54.75
C PHE A 224 -50.77 8.83 -55.97
#